data_AF-A0A1L7XLV8-F1
#
_entry.id   AF-A0A1L7XLV8-F1
#
_cell.length_a   1.000
_cell.length_b   1.000
_cell.length_c   1.000
_cell.angle_alpha   90.00
_cell.angle_beta   90.00
_cell.angle_gamma   90.00
#
_symmetry.space_group_name_H-M   'P 1'
#
loop_
_entity.id
_entity.type
_entity.pdbx_description
1 polymer ?
#
loop_
_entity_poly.entity_id
_entity_poly.type
_entity_poly.pdbx_seq_one_letter_code
_entity_poly.pdbx_strand_id
1 'polypeptide(L)'
;MPSLQLVLSILCLVSRILAANLPRLDSQSVPQPAPGKSYYTIFPKNNTDTSKTGDFIKQIVGTEDLLPWTDVEDQLMHWTVEASPEQVSQLQGNTGIDHVDEFHPQNPPATTLSIRDTPAETPAEKYMVFAKDGKNEVKTNQTEQFLQNLVGKQNVRPPFIFKVRFVYWLCIMTTVTVTTSQSDEAAKNPGVKSVGVVQKVAKFLNVKVKRAVSYSAQNDAVTELVEVSQPSTIPDVKNLKNYVYESNSGKNSFVYHIEGGVAFKKQSNEFPNVVPDDQHLQTDIAKDHGIHPWEDPLNDSHGTYTASKAVSKDYGVAKQAKHHGETRKEEEECRQSVLVYQSKLVGSKCRDVPPGTPLPNEGDCEKHFLEITDGCDGNDPNNPANYKGGGVFKDGNYKYHIDPQAPRQPASDGKKGGCDSSYKVLYNECTLWGHGWDSADYGEALEKEVKGCALLPDTWSFSYGMGDDGREWTAKFRTGVFQKKCTGHAGKTASGIDNFGCSGIG
;
A
#
# COMPACT_ATOMS: atom_id res chain seq x y z
N MET A 1 -70.89 -6.51 -20.89
CA MET A 1 -70.92 -5.02 -20.98
C MET A 1 -71.67 -4.49 -19.76
N PRO A 2 -71.28 -3.37 -19.14
CA PRO A 2 -69.95 -2.95 -18.69
C PRO A 2 -69.95 -2.54 -17.19
N SER A 3 -68.78 -2.43 -16.56
CA SER A 3 -68.24 -1.23 -15.86
C SER A 3 -67.78 -1.65 -14.44
N LEU A 4 -66.78 -1.10 -13.76
CA LEU A 4 -65.63 -0.24 -14.06
C LEU A 4 -64.89 -0.08 -12.71
N GLN A 5 -63.57 -0.38 -12.67
CA GLN A 5 -62.52 0.08 -11.73
C GLN A 5 -61.38 -0.95 -11.86
N LEU A 6 -60.25 -0.76 -12.57
CA LEU A 6 -59.37 0.38 -12.82
C LEU A 6 -58.97 1.13 -11.54
N VAL A 7 -57.95 0.60 -10.84
CA VAL A 7 -56.66 1.22 -10.47
C VAL A 7 -55.91 0.19 -9.61
N LEU A 8 -54.82 -0.38 -10.13
CA LEU A 8 -53.63 -0.94 -9.43
C LEU A 8 -52.96 -2.01 -10.31
N SER A 9 -52.31 -1.60 -11.41
CA SER A 9 -51.33 -2.43 -12.16
C SER A 9 -50.40 -1.59 -13.03
N ILE A 10 -50.08 -0.37 -12.60
CA ILE A 10 -49.06 0.48 -13.25
C ILE A 10 -48.15 1.02 -12.13
N LEU A 11 -47.26 0.18 -11.61
CA LEU A 11 -46.06 0.62 -10.87
C LEU A 11 -45.01 -0.51 -10.63
N CYS A 12 -44.94 -1.50 -11.51
CA CYS A 12 -43.87 -2.51 -11.49
C CYS A 12 -43.12 -2.64 -12.84
N LEU A 13 -43.15 -1.60 -13.68
CA LEU A 13 -42.57 -1.63 -15.03
C LEU A 13 -41.71 -0.40 -15.40
N VAL A 14 -41.06 0.24 -14.41
CA VAL A 14 -40.09 1.33 -14.67
C VAL A 14 -38.77 1.19 -13.88
N SER A 15 -38.32 -0.04 -13.56
CA SER A 15 -36.98 -0.22 -12.94
C SER A 15 -36.10 -1.26 -13.62
N ARG A 16 -36.39 -1.62 -14.88
CA ARG A 16 -35.57 -2.54 -15.67
C ARG A 16 -35.02 -1.96 -16.98
N ILE A 17 -34.86 -0.64 -17.07
CA ILE A 17 -34.14 0.00 -18.17
C ILE A 17 -33.29 1.14 -17.61
N LEU A 18 -32.08 0.80 -17.16
CA LEU A 18 -30.84 1.63 -17.17
C LEU A 18 -29.72 0.82 -16.50
N ALA A 19 -29.40 -0.32 -17.11
CA ALA A 19 -28.12 -1.00 -16.93
C ALA A 19 -27.62 -1.37 -18.33
N ALA A 20 -27.54 -0.36 -19.21
CA ALA A 20 -26.85 -0.46 -20.47
C ALA A 20 -25.40 -0.02 -20.24
N ASN A 21 -24.48 -0.95 -20.45
CA ASN A 21 -23.07 -0.72 -20.80
C ASN A 21 -22.30 0.27 -19.91
N LEU A 22 -21.79 -0.21 -18.78
CA LEU A 22 -20.51 0.29 -18.30
C LEU A 22 -19.41 -0.47 -19.08
N PRO A 23 -18.63 0.19 -19.95
CA PRO A 23 -17.49 -0.46 -20.56
C PRO A 23 -16.52 -0.90 -19.48
N ARG A 24 -16.13 -2.16 -19.56
CA ARG A 24 -15.02 -2.75 -18.82
C ARG A 24 -13.79 -1.87 -19.12
N LEU A 25 -13.20 -1.25 -18.10
CA LEU A 25 -11.93 -0.53 -18.21
C LEU A 25 -10.84 -1.55 -18.51
N ASP A 26 -10.61 -1.80 -19.80
CA ASP A 26 -9.43 -2.50 -20.29
C ASP A 26 -8.19 -1.76 -19.78
N SER A 27 -7.13 -2.52 -19.50
CA SER A 27 -5.80 -2.06 -19.12
C SER A 27 -5.45 -0.73 -19.82
N GLN A 28 -5.37 0.36 -19.06
CA GLN A 28 -5.12 1.70 -19.61
C GLN A 28 -3.82 1.67 -20.42
N SER A 29 -3.99 1.78 -21.73
CA SER A 29 -2.91 1.97 -22.69
C SER A 29 -2.20 3.29 -22.38
N VAL A 30 -0.90 3.34 -22.69
CA VAL A 30 -0.12 4.59 -22.71
C VAL A 30 -0.95 5.68 -23.39
N PRO A 31 -1.05 6.90 -22.81
CA PRO A 31 -1.79 8.00 -23.40
C PRO A 31 -1.50 8.10 -24.89
N GLN A 32 -2.54 8.01 -25.70
CA GLN A 32 -2.41 8.15 -27.15
C GLN A 32 -2.37 9.65 -27.48
N PRO A 33 -1.50 10.07 -28.40
CA PRO A 33 -1.51 11.46 -28.87
C PRO A 33 -2.87 11.79 -29.50
N ALA A 34 -3.25 13.06 -29.48
CA ALA A 34 -4.48 13.55 -30.07
C ALA A 34 -4.57 13.17 -31.57
N PRO A 35 -5.79 12.99 -32.11
CA PRO A 35 -5.95 12.58 -33.50
C PRO A 35 -5.16 13.47 -34.48
N GLY A 36 -4.27 12.85 -35.26
CA GLY A 36 -3.43 13.55 -36.24
C GLY A 36 -2.09 14.07 -35.68
N LYS A 37 -1.76 13.78 -34.41
CA LYS A 37 -0.47 14.09 -33.81
C LYS A 37 0.31 12.81 -33.44
N SER A 38 1.63 12.97 -33.31
CA SER A 38 2.57 11.99 -32.74
C SER A 38 3.41 12.66 -31.65
N TYR A 39 4.12 11.86 -30.85
CA TYR A 39 5.14 12.38 -29.95
C TYR A 39 6.47 12.58 -30.68
N TYR A 40 7.14 13.70 -30.41
CA TYR A 40 8.44 14.03 -31.01
C TYR A 40 9.42 14.51 -29.94
N THR A 41 10.69 14.22 -30.14
CA THR A 41 11.81 14.75 -29.36
C THR A 41 12.53 15.83 -30.16
N ILE A 42 12.62 17.04 -29.61
CA ILE A 42 13.26 18.21 -30.21
C ILE A 42 14.60 18.43 -29.53
N PHE A 43 15.69 18.38 -30.28
CA PHE A 43 17.03 18.61 -29.75
C PHE A 43 17.47 20.05 -30.00
N PRO A 44 17.83 20.83 -28.95
CA PRO A 44 18.38 22.16 -29.12
C PRO A 44 19.74 22.12 -29.80
N LYS A 45 20.02 23.14 -30.59
CA LYS A 45 21.35 23.32 -31.17
C LYS A 45 22.31 23.87 -30.11
N ASN A 46 23.52 23.31 -30.06
CA ASN A 46 24.55 23.75 -29.12
C ASN A 46 24.82 25.26 -29.22
N ASN A 47 25.01 25.91 -28.08
CA ASN A 47 25.28 27.35 -27.94
C ASN A 47 24.15 28.27 -28.43
N THR A 48 22.90 27.80 -28.42
CA THR A 48 21.73 28.63 -28.70
C THR A 48 21.00 29.03 -27.42
N ASP A 49 20.20 30.09 -27.52
CA ASP A 49 19.33 30.55 -26.43
C ASP A 49 18.14 29.59 -26.30
N THR A 50 18.26 28.63 -25.39
CA THR A 50 17.24 27.60 -25.17
C THR A 50 15.94 28.16 -24.63
N SER A 51 15.95 29.33 -23.99
CA SER A 51 14.73 30.02 -23.55
C SER A 51 13.93 30.52 -24.77
N LYS A 52 14.59 31.22 -25.70
CA LYS A 52 13.94 31.69 -26.94
C LYS A 52 13.46 30.53 -27.81
N THR A 53 14.25 29.46 -27.87
CA THR A 53 13.89 28.25 -28.60
C THR A 53 12.66 27.58 -27.97
N GLY A 54 12.64 27.46 -26.64
CA GLY A 54 11.49 26.94 -25.91
C GLY A 54 10.22 27.77 -26.11
N ASP A 55 10.32 29.10 -26.07
CA ASP A 55 9.17 29.98 -26.31
C ASP A 55 8.65 29.90 -27.74
N PHE A 56 9.55 29.76 -28.72
CA PHE A 56 9.17 29.45 -30.09
C PHE A 56 8.41 28.11 -30.17
N ILE A 57 8.91 27.04 -29.55
CA ILE A 57 8.23 25.74 -29.57
C ILE A 57 6.81 25.87 -28.98
N LYS A 58 6.64 26.56 -27.84
CA LYS A 58 5.32 26.82 -27.23
C LYS A 58 4.36 27.55 -28.16
N GLN A 59 4.85 28.47 -28.99
CA GLN A 59 4.00 29.17 -29.98
C GLN A 59 3.47 28.24 -31.06
N ILE A 60 4.20 27.17 -31.39
CA ILE A 60 3.83 26.21 -32.43
C ILE A 60 2.90 25.12 -31.89
N VAL A 61 3.26 24.49 -30.77
CA VAL A 61 2.54 23.32 -30.26
C VAL A 61 1.61 23.61 -29.09
N GLY A 62 1.69 24.79 -28.48
CA GLY A 62 0.99 25.12 -27.24
C GLY A 62 1.87 24.95 -26.00
N THR A 63 1.46 25.57 -24.89
CA THR A 63 2.22 25.51 -23.62
C THR A 63 2.08 24.17 -22.89
N GLU A 64 0.96 23.50 -23.12
CA GLU A 64 0.55 22.25 -22.52
C GLU A 64 1.28 21.04 -23.10
N ASP A 65 1.81 21.17 -24.31
CA ASP A 65 2.43 20.08 -25.06
C ASP A 65 3.96 20.12 -24.98
N LEU A 66 4.57 21.06 -24.23
CA LEU A 66 6.03 21.19 -24.16
C LEU A 66 6.62 20.60 -22.87
N LEU A 67 7.43 19.55 -23.00
CA LEU A 67 8.09 18.88 -21.87
C LEU A 67 9.62 18.97 -21.98
N PRO A 68 10.29 19.90 -21.28
CA PRO A 68 11.75 20.02 -21.30
C PRO A 68 12.42 18.89 -20.50
N TRP A 69 13.55 18.39 -21.01
CA TRP A 69 14.41 17.40 -20.35
C TRP A 69 15.79 18.00 -20.10
N THR A 70 16.29 17.91 -18.88
CA THR A 70 17.63 18.39 -18.49
C THR A 70 18.52 17.22 -18.06
N ASP A 71 19.84 17.41 -18.13
CA ASP A 71 20.82 16.48 -17.55
C ASP A 71 21.00 16.70 -16.04
N VAL A 72 21.99 16.01 -15.44
CA VAL A 72 22.28 16.08 -14.00
C VAL A 72 22.87 17.42 -13.53
N GLU A 73 23.27 18.30 -14.46
CA GLU A 73 23.76 19.64 -14.20
C GLU A 73 22.71 20.72 -14.56
N ASP A 74 21.44 20.32 -14.71
CA ASP A 74 20.33 21.16 -15.14
C ASP A 74 20.50 21.77 -16.55
N GLN A 75 21.37 21.19 -17.40
CA GLN A 75 21.51 21.62 -18.79
C GLN A 75 20.43 20.98 -19.65
N LEU A 76 19.72 21.78 -20.45
CA LEU A 76 18.65 21.28 -21.31
C LEU A 76 19.21 20.34 -22.40
N MET A 77 18.71 19.11 -22.40
CA MET A 77 19.04 18.03 -23.34
C MET A 77 18.11 18.02 -24.56
N HIS A 78 16.80 18.08 -24.36
CA HIS A 78 15.78 18.07 -25.42
C HIS A 78 14.41 18.50 -24.88
N TRP A 79 13.43 18.64 -25.76
CA TRP A 79 12.02 18.71 -25.39
C TRP A 79 11.24 17.53 -25.97
N THR A 80 10.22 17.04 -25.28
CA THR A 80 9.20 16.16 -25.87
C THR A 80 7.96 16.98 -26.16
N VAL A 81 7.39 16.82 -27.35
CA VAL A 81 6.16 17.49 -27.77
C VAL A 81 5.15 16.55 -28.40
N GLU A 82 3.88 16.94 -28.34
CA GLU A 82 2.82 16.35 -29.14
C GLU A 82 2.50 17.27 -30.33
N ALA A 83 2.84 16.85 -31.55
CA ALA A 83 2.80 17.72 -32.72
C ALA A 83 2.22 17.01 -33.96
N SER A 84 1.59 17.79 -34.85
CA SER A 84 1.23 17.34 -36.21
C SER A 84 2.43 17.42 -37.16
N PRO A 85 2.41 16.73 -38.31
CA PRO A 85 3.47 16.82 -39.32
C PRO A 85 3.76 18.27 -39.78
N GLU A 86 2.73 19.12 -39.88
CA GLU A 86 2.86 20.53 -40.24
C GLU A 86 3.57 21.33 -39.14
N GLN A 87 3.27 21.05 -37.87
CA GLN A 87 3.95 21.66 -36.73
C GLN A 87 5.42 21.22 -36.68
N VAL A 88 5.72 19.94 -36.92
CA VAL A 88 7.10 19.43 -37.01
C VAL A 88 7.89 20.14 -38.12
N SER A 89 7.26 20.37 -39.27
CA SER A 89 7.89 21.12 -40.37
C SER A 89 8.24 22.56 -39.98
N GLN A 90 7.39 23.22 -39.17
CA GLN A 90 7.68 24.55 -38.64
C GLN A 90 8.80 24.53 -37.59
N LEU A 91 8.84 23.50 -36.74
CA LEU A 91 9.90 23.30 -35.74
C LEU A 91 11.27 23.09 -36.40
N GLN A 92 11.35 22.25 -37.43
CA GLN A 92 12.59 22.00 -38.18
C GLN A 92 13.15 23.25 -38.88
N GLY A 93 12.32 24.27 -39.12
CA GLY A 93 12.74 25.55 -39.71
C GLY A 93 13.44 26.51 -38.73
N ASN A 94 13.45 26.22 -37.42
CA ASN A 94 14.01 27.12 -36.42
C ASN A 94 15.54 26.95 -36.28
N THR A 95 16.27 28.06 -36.28
CA THR A 95 17.74 28.05 -36.15
C THR A 95 18.27 27.57 -34.80
N GLY A 96 17.43 27.55 -33.76
CA GLY A 96 17.72 27.06 -32.41
C GLY A 96 17.50 25.56 -32.22
N ILE A 97 16.90 24.88 -33.21
CA ILE A 97 16.66 23.44 -33.19
C ILE A 97 17.70 22.76 -34.08
N ASP A 98 18.33 21.70 -33.57
CA ASP A 98 19.29 20.90 -34.32
C ASP A 98 18.56 19.88 -35.20
N HIS A 99 17.72 19.06 -34.58
CA HIS A 99 16.87 18.08 -35.25
C HIS A 99 15.63 17.73 -34.41
N VAL A 100 14.67 17.06 -35.04
CA VAL A 100 13.43 16.58 -34.43
C VAL A 100 13.25 15.11 -34.81
N ASP A 101 13.14 14.24 -33.80
CA ASP A 101 12.96 12.80 -33.97
C ASP A 101 11.56 12.37 -33.51
N GLU A 102 10.97 11.38 -34.18
CA GLU A 102 9.70 10.79 -33.73
C GLU A 102 9.95 9.88 -32.52
N PHE A 103 9.24 10.15 -31.42
CA PHE A 103 9.35 9.41 -30.18
C PHE A 103 8.23 8.36 -30.09
N HIS A 104 8.64 7.10 -30.01
CA HIS A 104 7.74 5.98 -29.78
C HIS A 104 7.90 5.53 -28.32
N PRO A 105 6.94 5.83 -27.41
CA PRO A 105 7.02 5.39 -26.03
C PRO A 105 7.17 3.87 -26.01
N GLN A 106 8.25 3.37 -25.42
CA GLN A 106 8.39 1.94 -25.22
C GLN A 106 7.37 1.49 -24.17
N ASN A 107 6.68 0.37 -24.43
CA ASN A 107 5.90 -0.29 -23.39
C ASN A 107 6.83 -0.57 -22.20
N PRO A 108 6.44 -0.20 -20.96
CA PRO A 108 7.33 -0.32 -19.83
C PRO A 108 7.83 -1.76 -19.70
N PRO A 109 9.14 -1.99 -19.58
CA PRO A 109 9.68 -3.33 -19.41
C PRO A 109 9.13 -3.94 -18.12
N ALA A 110 8.59 -5.15 -18.22
CA ALA A 110 8.18 -5.91 -17.05
C ALA A 110 9.41 -6.19 -16.18
N THR A 111 9.42 -5.58 -14.99
CA THR A 111 10.32 -5.89 -13.86
C THR A 111 11.73 -5.28 -13.95
N THR A 112 11.94 -4.19 -13.23
CA THR A 112 13.29 -3.81 -12.76
C THR A 112 13.24 -3.37 -11.29
N LEU A 113 14.11 -3.97 -10.49
CA LEU A 113 14.09 -3.95 -9.02
C LEU A 113 14.58 -2.63 -8.42
N SER A 114 13.66 -1.98 -7.70
CA SER A 114 13.78 -1.36 -6.36
C SER A 114 15.10 -0.70 -5.96
N ILE A 115 15.09 0.63 -5.88
CA ILE A 115 15.97 1.42 -5.01
C ILE A 115 15.05 2.38 -4.22
N ARG A 116 15.06 2.22 -2.89
CA ARG A 116 14.37 3.11 -1.94
C ARG A 116 15.32 4.25 -1.56
N ASP A 117 14.82 5.48 -1.59
CA ASP A 117 15.34 6.59 -0.79
C ASP A 117 14.20 7.54 -0.40
N THR A 118 14.30 8.08 0.82
CA THR A 118 13.42 9.08 1.45
C THR A 118 14.31 10.26 1.92
N PRO A 119 13.91 11.55 1.78
CA PRO A 119 14.59 12.73 2.37
C PRO A 119 13.87 13.23 3.65
N ALA A 120 14.39 14.07 4.55
CA ALA A 120 15.73 14.55 4.93
C ALA A 120 15.60 15.25 6.31
N GLU A 121 15.81 14.53 7.41
CA GLU A 121 16.85 14.90 8.39
C GLU A 121 18.06 14.06 7.97
N THR A 122 19.31 14.50 8.12
CA THR A 122 20.48 13.68 7.76
C THR A 122 20.33 12.30 8.40
N PRO A 123 19.92 11.27 7.63
CA PRO A 123 19.35 10.09 8.24
C PRO A 123 20.50 9.40 8.94
N ALA A 124 20.33 9.15 10.24
CA ALA A 124 21.30 8.39 10.98
C ALA A 124 21.44 7.03 10.29
N GLU A 125 22.58 6.80 9.65
CA GLU A 125 22.82 5.63 8.81
C GLU A 125 23.07 4.43 9.73
N LYS A 126 22.54 3.27 9.32
CA LYS A 126 22.75 2.03 10.07
C LYS A 126 23.99 1.31 9.53
N TYR A 127 24.91 1.02 10.44
CA TYR A 127 26.13 0.30 10.19
C TYR A 127 26.14 -1.06 10.90
N MET A 128 26.66 -2.08 10.22
CA MET A 128 27.04 -3.34 10.81
C MET A 128 28.53 -3.29 11.17
N VAL A 129 28.84 -3.45 12.45
CA VAL A 129 30.22 -3.49 12.95
C VAL A 129 30.55 -4.91 13.36
N PHE A 130 31.44 -5.57 12.63
CA PHE A 130 31.77 -6.98 12.84
C PHE A 130 32.92 -7.12 13.83
N ALA A 131 32.80 -8.00 14.81
CA ALA A 131 33.87 -8.26 15.78
C ALA A 131 35.03 -9.03 15.13
N LYS A 132 36.26 -8.73 15.56
CA LYS A 132 37.47 -9.45 15.15
C LYS A 132 37.61 -10.81 15.83
N ASP A 133 37.26 -10.87 17.12
CA ASP A 133 37.35 -12.07 17.95
C ASP A 133 36.02 -12.34 18.65
N GLY A 134 35.01 -12.74 17.87
CA GLY A 134 33.65 -12.92 18.37
C GLY A 134 33.45 -14.08 19.36
N LYS A 135 34.50 -14.79 19.76
CA LYS A 135 34.43 -15.83 20.80
C LYS A 135 34.94 -15.35 22.15
N ASN A 136 35.69 -14.25 22.18
CA ASN A 136 36.30 -13.75 23.40
C ASN A 136 35.38 -12.71 24.03
N GLU A 137 34.57 -13.13 24.99
CA GLU A 137 33.56 -12.31 25.66
C GLU A 137 34.14 -11.02 26.25
N VAL A 138 35.34 -11.10 26.84
CA VAL A 138 36.02 -9.93 27.43
C VAL A 138 36.33 -8.90 26.33
N LYS A 139 36.86 -9.33 25.19
CA LYS A 139 37.17 -8.43 24.07
C LYS A 139 35.92 -7.89 23.38
N THR A 140 34.86 -8.69 23.25
CA THR A 140 33.60 -8.22 22.66
C THR A 140 32.93 -7.20 23.57
N ASN A 141 32.92 -7.42 24.89
CA ASN A 141 32.37 -6.45 25.86
C ASN A 141 33.15 -5.14 25.86
N GLN A 142 34.49 -5.19 25.77
CA GLN A 142 35.33 -4.00 25.61
C GLN A 142 35.03 -3.24 24.31
N THR A 143 34.82 -3.96 23.21
CA THR A 143 34.48 -3.36 21.91
C THR A 143 33.09 -2.73 21.93
N GLU A 144 32.12 -3.38 22.59
CA GLU A 144 30.77 -2.84 22.75
C GLU A 144 30.78 -1.55 23.58
N GLN A 145 31.47 -1.54 24.73
CA GLN A 145 31.61 -0.33 25.55
C GLN A 145 32.23 0.81 24.74
N PHE A 146 33.25 0.52 23.93
CA PHE A 146 33.83 1.50 23.01
C PHE A 146 32.79 2.04 22.02
N LEU A 147 32.00 1.17 21.37
CA LEU A 147 30.96 1.60 20.42
C LEU A 147 29.86 2.42 21.11
N GLN A 148 29.43 2.02 22.31
CA GLN A 148 28.44 2.76 23.11
C GLN A 148 28.96 4.17 23.48
N ASN A 149 30.25 4.31 23.78
CA ASN A 149 30.88 5.61 24.02
C ASN A 149 31.02 6.44 22.74
N LEU A 150 31.27 5.80 21.60
CA LEU A 150 31.47 6.46 20.31
C LEU A 150 30.17 7.02 19.72
N VAL A 151 29.08 6.24 19.76
CA VAL A 151 27.82 6.60 19.09
C VAL A 151 26.67 6.86 20.06
N GLY A 152 26.85 6.63 21.35
CA GLY A 152 25.80 6.65 22.37
C GLY A 152 25.18 5.27 22.58
N LYS A 153 24.92 4.89 23.84
CA LYS A 153 24.39 3.57 24.21
C LYS A 153 23.07 3.24 23.51
N GLN A 154 22.19 4.23 23.35
CA GLN A 154 20.90 4.10 22.65
C GLN A 154 21.05 3.79 21.15
N ASN A 155 22.21 4.06 20.58
CA ASN A 155 22.50 3.88 19.16
C ASN A 155 23.25 2.56 18.87
N VAL A 156 23.57 1.76 19.89
CA VAL A 156 24.13 0.41 19.73
C VAL A 156 23.05 -0.60 20.10
N ARG A 157 22.62 -1.41 19.13
CA ARG A 157 21.69 -2.51 19.41
C ARG A 157 22.43 -3.70 20.04
N PRO A 158 21.71 -4.53 20.82
CA PRO A 158 22.26 -5.77 21.33
C PRO A 158 22.90 -6.59 20.19
N PRO A 159 24.02 -7.27 20.47
CA PRO A 159 24.76 -7.93 19.44
C PRO A 159 24.05 -9.15 18.87
N PHE A 160 24.27 -9.40 17.59
CA PHE A 160 23.81 -10.64 16.96
C PHE A 160 24.79 -11.78 17.28
N ILE A 161 24.31 -12.78 18.02
CA ILE A 161 25.07 -13.97 18.43
C ILE A 161 24.55 -15.17 17.64
N PHE A 162 25.44 -15.87 16.94
CA PHE A 162 25.11 -17.08 16.18
C PHE A 162 25.98 -18.24 16.62
N LYS A 163 25.36 -19.34 17.08
CA LYS A 163 26.05 -20.56 17.55
C LYS A 163 27.20 -20.25 18.53
N VAL A 164 26.90 -19.46 19.56
CA VAL A 164 27.86 -19.06 20.63
C VAL A 164 29.04 -18.22 20.12
N ARG A 165 28.93 -17.65 18.91
CA ARG A 165 29.90 -16.68 18.37
C ARG A 165 29.19 -15.36 18.15
N PHE A 166 29.74 -14.32 18.73
CA PHE A 166 29.41 -12.94 18.42
C PHE A 166 29.71 -12.68 16.94
N VAL A 167 28.77 -12.09 16.21
CA VAL A 167 28.93 -11.80 14.77
C VAL A 167 29.10 -10.29 14.53
N TYR A 168 28.14 -9.45 14.95
CA TYR A 168 28.19 -8.00 14.72
C TYR A 168 27.29 -7.21 15.70
N TRP A 169 27.59 -5.91 15.84
CA TRP A 169 26.69 -4.90 16.40
C TRP A 169 25.98 -4.13 15.27
N LEU A 170 24.74 -3.74 15.50
CA LEU A 170 24.05 -2.75 14.65
C LEU A 170 24.17 -1.38 15.33
N CYS A 171 24.89 -0.47 14.68
CA CYS A 171 25.14 0.88 15.17
C CYS A 171 24.39 1.90 14.32
N ILE A 172 23.75 2.88 14.96
CA ILE A 172 23.18 4.05 14.30
C ILE A 172 24.23 5.16 14.40
N MET A 173 24.87 5.49 13.28
CA MET A 173 25.94 6.49 13.23
C MET A 173 25.43 7.76 12.56
N THR A 174 25.76 8.91 13.14
CA THR A 174 25.40 10.21 12.56
C THR A 174 26.60 10.75 11.77
N THR A 175 26.32 11.32 10.60
CA THR A 175 27.32 11.99 9.77
C THR A 175 27.56 13.41 10.28
N VAL A 176 28.04 13.53 11.53
CA VAL A 176 28.27 14.86 12.12
C VAL A 176 29.73 15.27 11.92
N THR A 177 29.91 16.26 11.04
CA THR A 177 31.09 17.11 10.76
C THR A 177 32.23 16.57 9.89
N VAL A 178 32.78 17.53 9.12
CA VAL A 178 33.59 17.42 7.88
C VAL A 178 35.01 16.86 8.07
N THR A 179 35.35 16.23 9.20
CA THR A 179 36.75 15.79 9.43
C THR A 179 36.98 14.31 9.69
N THR A 180 36.05 13.53 10.25
CA THR A 180 36.14 12.05 10.28
C THR A 180 34.77 11.42 10.57
N SER A 181 34.35 10.39 9.82
CA SER A 181 33.07 9.71 10.09
C SER A 181 33.19 8.78 11.31
N GLN A 182 32.14 8.66 12.14
CA GLN A 182 32.11 7.71 13.26
C GLN A 182 32.42 6.27 12.81
N SER A 183 32.10 5.92 11.56
CA SER A 183 32.45 4.63 10.96
C SER A 183 33.95 4.43 10.78
N ASP A 184 34.71 5.48 10.42
CA ASP A 184 36.17 5.40 10.29
C ASP A 184 36.82 5.19 11.67
N GLU A 185 36.30 5.87 12.70
CA GLU A 185 36.79 5.73 14.07
C GLU A 185 36.46 4.36 14.66
N ALA A 186 35.28 3.82 14.35
CA ALA A 186 34.94 2.45 14.68
C ALA A 186 35.89 1.44 13.99
N ALA A 187 36.27 1.68 12.74
CA ALA A 187 37.15 0.80 11.97
C ALA A 187 38.60 0.78 12.50
N LYS A 188 39.05 1.82 13.21
CA LYS A 188 40.38 1.87 13.84
C LYS A 188 40.49 1.02 15.13
N ASN A 189 39.37 0.64 15.74
CA ASN A 189 39.40 -0.12 16.99
C ASN A 189 39.94 -1.55 16.77
N PRO A 190 40.90 -2.04 17.58
CA PRO A 190 41.51 -3.36 17.39
C PRO A 190 40.54 -4.55 17.55
N GLY A 191 39.40 -4.34 18.21
CA GLY A 191 38.31 -5.30 18.35
C GLY A 191 37.35 -5.37 17.15
N VAL A 192 37.44 -4.43 16.21
CA VAL A 192 36.59 -4.36 15.02
C VAL A 192 37.30 -4.98 13.82
N LYS A 193 36.61 -5.87 13.09
CA LYS A 193 37.08 -6.51 11.86
C LYS A 193 36.76 -5.69 10.62
N SER A 194 35.53 -5.17 10.56
CA SER A 194 35.01 -4.42 9.42
C SER A 194 33.76 -3.65 9.83
N VAL A 195 33.54 -2.50 9.18
CA VAL A 195 32.37 -1.65 9.32
C VAL A 195 31.71 -1.53 7.94
N GLY A 196 30.39 -1.70 7.85
CA GLY A 196 29.68 -1.61 6.57
C GLY A 196 28.26 -1.10 6.71
N VAL A 197 27.82 -0.28 5.75
CA VAL A 197 26.43 0.20 5.67
C VAL A 197 25.50 -0.99 5.43
N VAL A 198 24.41 -1.10 6.20
CA VAL A 198 23.48 -2.24 6.17
C VAL A 198 22.99 -2.55 4.75
N GLN A 199 22.68 -1.52 3.95
CA GLN A 199 22.22 -1.70 2.57
C GLN A 199 23.25 -2.44 1.68
N LYS A 200 24.54 -2.10 1.83
CA LYS A 200 25.63 -2.71 1.05
C LYS A 200 25.91 -4.14 1.52
N VAL A 201 25.82 -4.40 2.83
CA VAL A 201 26.06 -5.74 3.41
C VAL A 201 24.90 -6.69 3.11
N ALA A 202 23.64 -6.22 3.16
CA ALA A 202 22.47 -7.01 2.78
C ALA A 202 22.53 -7.51 1.33
N LYS A 203 23.07 -6.69 0.42
CA LYS A 203 23.33 -7.09 -0.97
C LYS A 203 24.39 -8.19 -1.09
N PHE A 204 25.38 -8.20 -0.19
CA PHE A 204 26.44 -9.22 -0.14
C PHE A 204 25.97 -10.55 0.48
N LEU A 205 25.00 -10.50 1.41
CA LEU A 205 24.37 -11.69 1.99
C LEU A 205 23.27 -12.28 1.08
N ASN A 206 22.73 -11.49 0.15
CA ASN A 206 21.89 -11.95 -0.95
C ASN A 206 22.72 -12.63 -2.04
N VAL A 207 23.41 -13.71 -1.69
CA VAL A 207 23.86 -14.68 -2.70
C VAL A 207 22.60 -15.22 -3.36
N LYS A 208 22.33 -14.79 -4.61
CA LYS A 208 21.26 -15.35 -5.45
C LYS A 208 21.57 -16.82 -5.68
N VAL A 209 21.13 -17.67 -4.76
CA VAL A 209 21.07 -19.10 -5.00
C VAL A 209 19.98 -19.28 -6.05
N LYS A 210 20.38 -19.47 -7.31
CA LYS A 210 19.46 -19.98 -8.33
C LYS A 210 18.99 -21.35 -7.85
N ARG A 211 17.83 -21.40 -7.21
CA ARG A 211 17.20 -22.68 -6.89
C ARG A 211 16.68 -23.25 -8.19
N ALA A 212 16.93 -24.53 -8.44
CA ALA A 212 16.22 -25.24 -9.47
C ALA A 212 14.74 -25.25 -9.06
N VAL A 213 13.93 -24.47 -9.76
CA VAL A 213 12.48 -24.40 -9.55
C VAL A 213 11.85 -25.51 -10.36
N SER A 214 11.11 -26.41 -9.70
CA SER A 214 10.30 -27.42 -10.37
C SER A 214 8.83 -27.11 -10.16
N TYR A 215 8.00 -27.38 -11.15
CA TYR A 215 6.56 -27.17 -11.06
C TYR A 215 5.82 -28.50 -11.04
N SER A 216 4.71 -28.53 -10.31
CA SER A 216 3.77 -29.63 -10.24
C SER A 216 2.38 -29.12 -10.59
N ALA A 217 1.55 -30.02 -11.11
CA ALA A 217 0.15 -29.74 -11.38
C ALA A 217 -0.73 -30.62 -10.48
N GLN A 218 -1.75 -30.00 -9.90
CA GLN A 218 -2.86 -30.71 -9.27
C GLN A 218 -4.04 -30.64 -10.24
N ASN A 219 -4.48 -31.80 -10.71
CA ASN A 219 -5.65 -31.91 -11.58
C ASN A 219 -6.93 -31.76 -10.75
N ASP A 220 -7.98 -31.23 -11.39
CA ASP A 220 -9.30 -31.02 -10.79
C ASP A 220 -9.24 -30.20 -9.49
N ALA A 221 -8.36 -29.20 -9.46
CA ALA A 221 -8.25 -28.28 -8.34
C ALA A 221 -9.48 -27.35 -8.26
N VAL A 222 -9.78 -26.88 -7.06
CA VAL A 222 -10.83 -25.87 -6.85
C VAL A 222 -10.50 -24.58 -7.60
N THR A 223 -11.54 -23.88 -8.05
CA THR A 223 -11.43 -22.69 -8.92
C THR A 223 -10.49 -21.64 -8.33
N GLU A 224 -10.53 -21.42 -7.01
CA GLU A 224 -9.70 -20.43 -6.33
C GLU A 224 -8.20 -20.74 -6.45
N LEU A 225 -7.82 -22.03 -6.39
CA LEU A 225 -6.43 -22.43 -6.61
C LEU A 225 -6.03 -22.28 -8.07
N VAL A 226 -6.91 -22.68 -8.99
CA VAL A 226 -6.68 -22.51 -10.42
C VAL A 226 -6.39 -21.05 -10.71
N GLU A 227 -7.25 -20.13 -10.25
CA GLU A 227 -7.10 -18.68 -10.39
C GLU A 227 -5.74 -18.16 -9.88
N VAL A 228 -5.29 -18.61 -8.70
CA VAL A 228 -4.00 -18.20 -8.13
C VAL A 228 -2.80 -18.66 -8.97
N SER A 229 -2.93 -19.76 -9.71
CA SER A 229 -1.83 -20.28 -10.56
C SER A 229 -1.79 -19.72 -11.98
N GLN A 230 -2.83 -19.02 -12.43
CA GLN A 230 -2.88 -18.55 -13.81
C GLN A 230 -2.21 -17.19 -14.00
N PRO A 231 -1.50 -16.97 -15.11
CA PRO A 231 -1.13 -15.64 -15.54
C PRO A 231 -2.38 -14.77 -15.72
N SER A 232 -2.29 -13.49 -15.38
CA SER A 232 -3.39 -12.51 -15.54
C SER A 232 -3.85 -12.34 -17.01
N THR A 233 -3.09 -12.88 -17.97
CA THR A 233 -3.38 -12.85 -19.40
C THR A 233 -4.37 -13.92 -19.86
N ILE A 234 -4.79 -14.86 -18.99
CA ILE A 234 -5.79 -15.87 -19.37
C ILE A 234 -7.20 -15.35 -19.07
N PRO A 235 -8.02 -15.08 -20.10
CA PRO A 235 -9.30 -14.39 -19.94
C PRO A 235 -10.42 -15.26 -19.37
N ASP A 236 -10.29 -16.59 -19.41
CA ASP A 236 -11.31 -17.52 -18.93
C ASP A 236 -10.71 -18.66 -18.09
N VAL A 237 -10.49 -18.35 -16.82
CA VAL A 237 -10.01 -19.30 -15.80
C VAL A 237 -10.98 -20.45 -15.53
N LYS A 238 -12.27 -20.31 -15.89
CA LYS A 238 -13.31 -21.32 -15.58
C LYS A 238 -13.14 -22.61 -16.37
N ASN A 239 -12.47 -22.56 -17.52
CA ASN A 239 -12.19 -23.74 -18.34
C ASN A 239 -10.92 -24.48 -17.90
N LEU A 240 -10.17 -23.92 -16.96
CA LEU A 240 -8.96 -24.52 -16.44
C LEU A 240 -9.29 -25.33 -15.18
N LYS A 241 -8.68 -26.50 -15.09
CA LYS A 241 -8.89 -27.44 -13.97
C LYS A 241 -7.63 -27.72 -13.18
N ASN A 242 -6.50 -27.20 -13.64
CA ASN A 242 -5.20 -27.56 -13.11
C ASN A 242 -4.65 -26.40 -12.28
N TYR A 243 -4.33 -26.66 -11.02
CA TYR A 243 -3.53 -25.77 -10.20
C TYR A 243 -2.05 -26.08 -10.43
N VAL A 244 -1.31 -25.14 -11.02
CA VAL A 244 0.13 -25.27 -11.24
C VAL A 244 0.88 -24.54 -10.14
N TYR A 245 1.75 -25.25 -9.42
CA TYR A 245 2.47 -24.69 -8.27
C TYR A 245 3.92 -25.16 -8.24
N GLU A 246 4.77 -24.43 -7.53
CA GLU A 246 6.16 -24.83 -7.33
C GLU A 246 6.22 -26.05 -6.40
N SER A 247 6.90 -27.13 -6.80
CA SER A 247 6.86 -28.41 -6.08
C SER A 247 7.41 -28.33 -4.65
N ASN A 248 8.27 -27.35 -4.36
CA ASN A 248 8.79 -27.06 -3.03
C ASN A 248 8.07 -25.87 -2.36
N SER A 249 6.86 -25.51 -2.79
CA SER A 249 6.13 -24.34 -2.27
C SER A 249 5.98 -24.44 -0.76
N GLY A 250 6.58 -23.50 -0.03
CA GLY A 250 6.60 -23.48 1.43
C GLY A 250 7.69 -24.34 2.09
N LYS A 251 8.52 -25.07 1.34
CA LYS A 251 9.56 -25.94 1.90
C LYS A 251 10.57 -25.13 2.72
N ASN A 252 10.81 -25.59 3.95
CA ASN A 252 11.62 -24.90 4.97
C ASN A 252 11.02 -23.58 5.46
N SER A 253 9.72 -23.35 5.25
CA SER A 253 8.97 -22.24 5.83
C SER A 253 8.01 -22.75 6.89
N PHE A 254 7.62 -21.85 7.78
CA PHE A 254 6.52 -22.05 8.72
C PHE A 254 5.38 -21.12 8.33
N VAL A 255 4.15 -21.60 8.45
CA VAL A 255 2.95 -20.78 8.37
C VAL A 255 2.34 -20.74 9.77
N TYR A 256 2.37 -19.55 10.37
CA TYR A 256 1.70 -19.28 11.64
C TYR A 256 0.26 -18.91 11.34
N HIS A 257 -0.66 -19.66 11.94
CA HIS A 257 -2.09 -19.52 11.71
C HIS A 257 -2.79 -19.25 13.03
N ILE A 258 -3.32 -18.03 13.20
CA ILE A 258 -3.83 -17.52 14.48
C ILE A 258 -5.35 -17.50 14.41
N GLU A 259 -6.01 -18.49 15.03
CA GLU A 259 -7.45 -18.73 14.94
C GLU A 259 -8.01 -19.38 16.23
N GLY A 260 -9.30 -19.69 16.25
CA GLY A 260 -9.95 -20.47 17.33
C GLY A 260 -9.46 -21.92 17.45
N GLY A 261 -8.70 -22.42 16.47
CA GLY A 261 -8.12 -23.75 16.40
C GLY A 261 -8.27 -24.36 15.00
N VAL A 262 -7.67 -25.53 14.76
CA VAL A 262 -7.67 -26.19 13.43
C VAL A 262 -7.86 -27.69 13.62
N ALA A 263 -8.82 -28.31 12.95
CA ALA A 263 -9.11 -29.75 13.11
C ALA A 263 -8.06 -30.69 12.47
N PHE A 264 -6.76 -30.36 12.54
CA PHE A 264 -5.70 -31.06 11.82
C PHE A 264 -5.47 -32.50 12.27
N LYS A 265 -5.79 -32.86 13.52
CA LYS A 265 -5.76 -34.27 13.96
C LYS A 265 -6.92 -35.08 13.39
N LYS A 266 -8.12 -34.50 13.33
CA LYS A 266 -9.30 -35.14 12.71
C LYS A 266 -9.14 -35.25 11.18
N GLN A 267 -8.36 -34.35 10.58
CA GLN A 267 -8.09 -34.30 9.14
C GLN A 267 -6.60 -34.51 8.82
N SER A 268 -5.94 -35.47 9.48
CA SER A 268 -4.49 -35.68 9.35
C SER A 268 -4.02 -35.97 7.91
N ASN A 269 -4.90 -36.52 7.07
CA ASN A 269 -4.62 -36.74 5.65
C ASN A 269 -4.49 -35.43 4.86
N GLU A 270 -5.19 -34.40 5.30
CA GLU A 270 -5.22 -33.07 4.68
C GLU A 270 -4.05 -32.21 5.16
N PHE A 271 -3.60 -32.41 6.40
CA PHE A 271 -2.49 -31.67 7.01
C PHE A 271 -1.26 -32.56 7.24
N PRO A 272 -0.50 -32.92 6.19
CA PRO A 272 0.64 -33.83 6.32
C PRO A 272 1.85 -33.22 7.04
N ASN A 273 1.90 -31.89 7.16
CA ASN A 273 3.07 -31.13 7.62
C ASN A 273 2.72 -30.23 8.81
N VAL A 274 2.35 -30.80 9.95
CA VAL A 274 2.12 -30.04 11.20
C VAL A 274 3.33 -30.14 12.12
N VAL A 275 3.61 -29.09 12.88
CA VAL A 275 4.63 -29.15 13.94
C VAL A 275 4.17 -30.10 15.08
N PRO A 276 5.09 -30.62 15.90
CA PRO A 276 4.73 -31.36 17.11
C PRO A 276 3.76 -30.60 18.03
N ASP A 277 2.91 -31.33 18.74
CA ASP A 277 1.87 -30.78 19.62
C ASP A 277 2.39 -29.74 20.64
N ASP A 278 3.61 -29.95 21.15
CA ASP A 278 4.27 -29.09 22.14
C ASP A 278 4.86 -27.79 21.56
N GLN A 279 4.86 -27.64 20.24
CA GLN A 279 5.33 -26.44 19.58
C GLN A 279 4.20 -25.45 19.30
N HIS A 280 2.95 -25.88 19.28
CA HIS A 280 1.82 -24.98 19.06
C HIS A 280 1.71 -23.90 20.13
N LEU A 281 1.42 -22.68 19.70
CA LEU A 281 1.26 -21.54 20.59
C LEU A 281 -0.19 -21.53 21.08
N GLN A 282 -0.39 -21.29 22.36
CA GLN A 282 -1.72 -21.14 22.93
C GLN A 282 -1.71 -19.99 23.92
N THR A 283 -2.75 -19.17 23.85
CA THR A 283 -3.02 -18.18 24.90
C THR A 283 -3.36 -18.90 26.21
N ASP A 284 -3.06 -18.26 27.34
CA ASP A 284 -3.38 -18.84 28.65
C ASP A 284 -4.89 -19.03 28.82
N ILE A 285 -5.71 -18.11 28.26
CA ILE A 285 -7.16 -18.25 28.21
C ILE A 285 -7.59 -19.52 27.48
N ALA A 286 -6.99 -19.84 26.32
CA ALA A 286 -7.32 -21.07 25.59
C ALA A 286 -6.94 -22.32 26.41
N LYS A 287 -5.78 -22.29 27.10
CA LYS A 287 -5.36 -23.40 27.98
C LYS A 287 -6.32 -23.57 29.15
N ASP A 288 -6.73 -22.49 29.81
CA ASP A 288 -7.61 -22.50 30.97
C ASP A 288 -9.01 -23.06 30.63
N HIS A 289 -9.46 -22.84 29.40
CA HIS A 289 -10.72 -23.40 28.89
C HIS A 289 -10.58 -24.80 28.27
N GLY A 290 -9.37 -25.38 28.27
CA GLY A 290 -9.13 -26.69 27.67
C GLY A 290 -9.31 -26.72 26.14
N ILE A 291 -9.19 -25.57 25.47
CA ILE A 291 -9.30 -25.49 24.01
C ILE A 291 -7.96 -25.89 23.41
N HIS A 292 -7.93 -26.92 22.58
CA HIS A 292 -6.72 -27.42 21.97
C HIS A 292 -6.48 -26.85 20.56
N PRO A 293 -5.22 -26.70 20.10
CA PRO A 293 -4.91 -26.15 18.77
C PRO A 293 -5.31 -27.07 17.62
N TRP A 294 -5.51 -28.35 17.89
CA TRP A 294 -5.99 -29.36 16.94
C TRP A 294 -7.52 -29.52 16.93
N GLU A 295 -8.25 -28.70 17.67
CA GLU A 295 -9.70 -28.70 17.70
C GLU A 295 -10.19 -27.39 17.14
N ASP A 296 -11.10 -27.46 16.18
CA ASP A 296 -11.81 -26.29 15.68
C ASP A 296 -13.18 -26.27 16.35
N PRO A 297 -13.41 -25.37 17.34
CA PRO A 297 -14.61 -25.39 18.15
C PRO A 297 -15.83 -24.81 17.42
N LEU A 298 -15.62 -24.14 16.27
CA LEU A 298 -16.69 -23.46 15.56
C LEU A 298 -17.44 -24.42 14.62
N ASN A 299 -18.76 -24.29 14.60
CA ASN A 299 -19.63 -25.07 13.70
C ASN A 299 -19.36 -24.77 12.22
N ASP A 300 -18.82 -23.59 11.92
CA ASP A 300 -18.43 -23.18 10.56
C ASP A 300 -16.99 -23.59 10.19
N SER A 301 -16.23 -24.16 11.14
CA SER A 301 -14.85 -24.63 10.96
C SER A 301 -13.92 -23.61 10.29
N HIS A 302 -14.10 -22.31 10.60
CA HIS A 302 -13.34 -21.22 9.97
C HIS A 302 -11.83 -21.49 9.99
N GLY A 303 -11.27 -21.84 11.15
CA GLY A 303 -9.84 -22.09 11.31
C GLY A 303 -9.35 -23.29 10.50
N THR A 304 -10.17 -24.34 10.37
CA THR A 304 -9.83 -25.49 9.55
C THR A 304 -9.83 -25.14 8.05
N TYR A 305 -10.79 -24.34 7.59
CA TYR A 305 -10.86 -23.95 6.18
C TYR A 305 -9.72 -23.03 5.76
N THR A 306 -9.38 -22.04 6.58
CA THR A 306 -8.28 -21.10 6.33
C THR A 306 -6.93 -21.80 6.39
N ALA A 307 -6.70 -22.65 7.39
CA ALA A 307 -5.50 -23.49 7.45
C ALA A 307 -5.42 -24.41 6.23
N SER A 308 -6.55 -24.97 5.79
CA SER A 308 -6.60 -25.85 4.62
C SER A 308 -6.09 -25.13 3.37
N LYS A 309 -6.64 -23.95 3.07
CA LYS A 309 -6.18 -23.11 1.94
C LYS A 309 -4.70 -22.70 2.03
N ALA A 310 -4.15 -22.58 3.23
CA ALA A 310 -2.77 -22.19 3.41
C ALA A 310 -1.79 -23.35 3.13
N VAL A 311 -1.97 -24.49 3.79
CA VAL A 311 -0.91 -25.51 3.93
C VAL A 311 -1.36 -26.94 3.67
N SER A 312 -2.63 -27.16 3.36
CA SER A 312 -3.09 -28.52 3.17
C SER A 312 -2.59 -29.18 1.89
N LYS A 313 -2.74 -30.50 1.85
CA LYS A 313 -2.34 -31.31 0.71
C LYS A 313 -3.14 -30.98 -0.54
N ASP A 314 -4.47 -30.86 -0.45
CA ASP A 314 -5.32 -30.75 -1.63
C ASP A 314 -5.75 -29.29 -1.88
N TYR A 315 -5.93 -28.48 -0.85
CA TYR A 315 -6.36 -27.07 -0.99
C TYR A 315 -5.26 -26.05 -0.69
N GLY A 316 -4.11 -26.49 -0.17
CA GLY A 316 -3.02 -25.59 0.23
C GLY A 316 -2.22 -25.01 -0.93
N VAL A 317 -1.87 -23.73 -0.79
CA VAL A 317 -0.91 -23.02 -1.66
C VAL A 317 0.54 -23.37 -1.28
N ALA A 318 0.82 -23.47 0.03
CA ALA A 318 2.15 -23.74 0.58
C ALA A 318 2.26 -25.19 1.08
N LYS A 319 2.02 -26.15 0.18
CA LYS A 319 1.87 -27.59 0.49
C LYS A 319 3.05 -28.22 1.26
N GLN A 320 4.25 -27.64 1.19
CA GLN A 320 5.47 -28.13 1.86
C GLN A 320 5.84 -27.30 3.11
N ALA A 321 5.05 -26.29 3.47
CA ALA A 321 5.26 -25.53 4.71
C ALA A 321 4.85 -26.33 5.94
N LYS A 322 5.51 -26.06 7.06
CA LYS A 322 5.10 -26.57 8.37
C LYS A 322 4.01 -25.67 8.93
N HIS A 323 2.85 -26.24 9.22
CA HIS A 323 1.75 -25.57 9.88
C HIS A 323 2.03 -25.37 11.36
N HIS A 324 1.81 -24.16 11.84
CA HIS A 324 1.92 -23.78 13.23
C HIS A 324 0.63 -23.09 13.69
N GLY A 325 -0.30 -23.85 14.26
CA GLY A 325 -1.52 -23.29 14.83
C GLY A 325 -1.26 -22.50 16.11
N GLU A 326 -1.91 -21.35 16.24
CA GLU A 326 -2.04 -20.57 17.48
C GLU A 326 -3.52 -20.46 17.85
N THR A 327 -3.89 -20.85 19.08
CA THR A 327 -5.28 -20.82 19.55
C THR A 327 -5.59 -19.60 20.42
N ARG A 328 -6.65 -18.87 20.06
CA ARG A 328 -7.20 -17.75 20.84
C ARG A 328 -8.69 -17.96 21.11
N LYS A 329 -9.15 -17.57 22.31
CA LYS A 329 -10.58 -17.47 22.62
C LYS A 329 -11.12 -16.15 22.05
N GLU A 330 -12.17 -16.21 21.24
CA GLU A 330 -12.71 -15.04 20.52
C GLU A 330 -13.40 -13.99 21.41
N GLU A 331 -13.62 -14.26 22.70
CA GLU A 331 -14.47 -13.41 23.52
C GLU A 331 -13.82 -12.14 24.10
N GLU A 332 -12.50 -11.93 24.04
CA GLU A 332 -11.93 -10.84 24.86
C GLU A 332 -10.84 -9.92 24.29
N GLU A 333 -10.37 -10.01 23.04
CA GLU A 333 -9.43 -8.96 22.57
C GLU A 333 -9.34 -8.77 21.04
N CYS A 334 -10.19 -7.89 20.51
CA CYS A 334 -9.96 -7.19 19.25
C CYS A 334 -8.87 -6.09 19.42
N ARG A 335 -7.66 -6.47 19.85
CA ARG A 335 -6.49 -5.57 19.86
C ARG A 335 -5.27 -6.21 19.20
N GLN A 336 -4.91 -5.59 18.07
CA GLN A 336 -3.64 -5.57 17.33
C GLN A 336 -3.51 -6.46 16.07
N SER A 337 -3.33 -5.74 14.94
CA SER A 337 -2.87 -6.12 13.58
C SER A 337 -3.87 -6.93 12.73
N VAL A 338 -4.37 -6.58 11.52
CA VAL A 338 -4.06 -5.61 10.44
C VAL A 338 -5.34 -5.36 9.60
N LEU A 339 -5.52 -4.12 9.12
CA LEU A 339 -6.31 -3.60 7.96
C LEU A 339 -7.55 -4.36 7.45
N VAL A 340 -8.75 -3.88 7.83
CA VAL A 340 -9.92 -3.62 6.96
C VAL A 340 -10.75 -2.52 7.64
N TYR A 341 -10.77 -1.31 7.08
CA TYR A 341 -11.67 -0.24 7.51
C TYR A 341 -12.84 -0.23 6.52
N GLN A 342 -13.86 -1.06 6.74
CA GLN A 342 -15.25 -0.73 6.35
C GLN A 342 -16.28 -1.57 7.12
N SER A 343 -15.92 -2.07 8.31
CA SER A 343 -16.88 -2.65 9.25
C SER A 343 -16.55 -2.38 10.73
N LYS A 344 -15.58 -1.50 11.05
CA LYS A 344 -15.28 -1.12 12.44
C LYS A 344 -16.10 0.05 12.99
N LEU A 345 -17.40 0.05 12.69
CA LEU A 345 -18.41 0.53 13.64
C LEU A 345 -18.87 -0.58 14.61
N VAL A 346 -18.30 -1.78 14.52
CA VAL A 346 -18.62 -2.86 15.46
C VAL A 346 -17.65 -2.85 16.66
N GLY A 347 -18.14 -2.31 17.78
CA GLY A 347 -18.16 -3.12 19.02
C GLY A 347 -17.22 -2.76 20.16
N SER A 348 -16.32 -1.78 20.07
CA SER A 348 -15.50 -1.39 21.23
C SER A 348 -15.96 -0.08 21.86
N LYS A 349 -16.84 -0.18 22.87
CA LYS A 349 -17.33 0.88 23.77
C LYS A 349 -18.49 1.79 23.30
N CYS A 350 -19.45 1.31 22.53
CA CYS A 350 -20.58 2.19 22.10
C CYS A 350 -21.90 1.93 22.85
N ARG A 351 -21.90 1.11 23.90
CA ARG A 351 -23.11 0.66 24.60
C ARG A 351 -22.96 0.81 26.11
N ASP A 352 -23.79 1.66 26.70
CA ASP A 352 -24.05 1.62 28.13
C ASP A 352 -25.29 0.74 28.35
N VAL A 353 -25.08 -0.53 28.73
CA VAL A 353 -26.18 -1.47 29.04
C VAL A 353 -26.26 -1.62 30.56
N PRO A 354 -27.40 -1.27 31.21
CA PRO A 354 -27.56 -1.50 32.64
C PRO A 354 -27.44 -2.99 32.99
N PRO A 355 -26.79 -3.34 34.12
CA PRO A 355 -26.67 -4.73 34.56
C PRO A 355 -28.03 -5.44 34.60
N GLY A 356 -28.11 -6.65 34.03
CA GLY A 356 -29.33 -7.45 34.01
C GLY A 356 -30.28 -7.18 32.83
N THR A 357 -29.94 -6.26 31.93
CA THR A 357 -30.69 -6.03 30.69
C THR A 357 -30.23 -7.01 29.60
N PRO A 358 -31.14 -7.65 28.83
CA PRO A 358 -30.77 -8.43 27.65
C PRO A 358 -29.89 -7.61 26.70
N LEU A 359 -29.01 -8.24 25.92
CA LEU A 359 -28.24 -7.52 24.91
C LEU A 359 -29.16 -7.19 23.71
N PRO A 360 -29.07 -5.98 23.12
CA PRO A 360 -29.77 -5.66 21.90
C PRO A 360 -29.25 -6.54 20.76
N ASN A 361 -30.14 -6.91 19.83
CA ASN A 361 -29.73 -7.66 18.65
C ASN A 361 -28.95 -6.77 17.67
N GLU A 362 -28.29 -7.40 16.70
CA GLU A 362 -27.47 -6.72 15.69
C GLU A 362 -28.26 -5.70 14.88
N GLY A 363 -29.48 -6.04 14.46
CA GLY A 363 -30.34 -5.14 13.68
C GLY A 363 -30.74 -3.87 14.43
N ASP A 364 -30.99 -3.97 15.73
CA ASP A 364 -31.26 -2.79 16.57
C ASP A 364 -30.00 -1.91 16.71
N CYS A 365 -28.82 -2.53 16.86
CA CYS A 365 -27.57 -1.78 16.89
C CYS A 365 -27.36 -1.01 15.57
N GLU A 366 -27.45 -1.67 14.42
CA GLU A 366 -27.27 -1.05 13.11
C GLU A 366 -28.26 0.09 12.87
N LYS A 367 -29.53 -0.14 13.15
CA LYS A 367 -30.58 0.87 13.03
C LYS A 367 -30.25 2.12 13.86
N HIS A 368 -29.94 1.94 15.13
CA HIS A 368 -29.68 3.09 16.02
C HIS A 368 -28.35 3.77 15.73
N PHE A 369 -27.35 3.06 15.18
CA PHE A 369 -26.14 3.68 14.66
C PHE A 369 -26.43 4.58 13.45
N LEU A 370 -27.22 4.10 12.50
CA LEU A 370 -27.65 4.90 11.36
C LEU A 370 -28.50 6.10 11.80
N GLU A 371 -29.33 5.95 12.83
CA GLU A 371 -30.07 7.08 13.41
C GLU A 371 -29.15 8.12 14.05
N ILE A 372 -28.07 7.70 14.74
CA ILE A 372 -27.06 8.63 15.29
C ILE A 372 -26.28 9.32 14.16
N THR A 373 -25.86 8.59 13.14
CA THR A 373 -25.05 9.17 12.05
C THR A 373 -25.90 10.03 11.12
N ASP A 374 -27.10 9.61 10.74
CA ASP A 374 -27.89 10.27 9.70
C ASP A 374 -29.03 11.14 10.23
N GLY A 375 -29.38 11.03 11.52
CA GLY A 375 -30.44 11.81 12.14
C GLY A 375 -30.04 13.25 12.50
N CYS A 376 -28.76 13.58 12.55
CA CYS A 376 -28.27 14.90 12.95
C CYS A 376 -27.66 15.67 11.75
N ASP A 377 -28.07 16.94 11.62
CA ASP A 377 -27.46 17.99 10.78
C ASP A 377 -27.39 17.80 9.26
N GLY A 378 -28.13 16.85 8.68
CA GLY A 378 -28.15 16.62 7.23
C GLY A 378 -28.59 17.82 6.36
N ASN A 379 -29.12 18.89 6.96
CA ASN A 379 -29.52 20.14 6.31
C ASN A 379 -29.01 21.41 7.03
N ASP A 380 -28.03 21.31 7.94
CA ASP A 380 -27.47 22.51 8.58
C ASP A 380 -26.61 23.28 7.55
N PRO A 381 -26.91 24.57 7.27
CA PRO A 381 -26.08 25.38 6.39
C PRO A 381 -24.61 25.53 6.87
N ASN A 382 -24.33 25.29 8.15
CA ASN A 382 -22.97 25.24 8.71
C ASN A 382 -22.32 23.85 8.59
N ASN A 383 -23.03 22.86 8.06
CA ASN A 383 -22.53 21.51 7.76
C ASN A 383 -22.84 21.11 6.31
N PRO A 384 -22.37 21.87 5.30
CA PRO A 384 -22.70 21.62 3.90
C PRO A 384 -22.18 20.26 3.37
N ALA A 385 -21.23 19.64 4.07
CA ALA A 385 -20.67 18.33 3.72
C ALA A 385 -21.32 17.17 4.50
N ASN A 386 -22.33 17.44 5.34
CA ASN A 386 -23.02 16.45 6.19
C ASN A 386 -22.03 15.61 7.02
N TYR A 387 -21.02 16.26 7.62
CA TYR A 387 -20.08 15.62 8.51
C TYR A 387 -20.77 15.09 9.75
N LYS A 388 -20.37 13.88 10.14
CA LYS A 388 -20.92 13.18 11.30
C LYS A 388 -20.07 13.54 12.51
N GLY A 389 -20.69 14.23 13.48
CA GLY A 389 -20.04 14.66 14.72
C GLY A 389 -20.12 13.65 15.86
N GLY A 390 -20.60 12.44 15.59
CA GLY A 390 -21.02 11.50 16.64
C GLY A 390 -22.39 11.86 17.20
N GLY A 391 -22.72 11.30 18.36
CA GLY A 391 -24.00 11.56 19.02
C GLY A 391 -24.42 10.47 19.98
N VAL A 392 -25.56 10.69 20.64
CA VAL A 392 -26.13 9.77 21.63
C VAL A 392 -27.58 9.52 21.29
N PHE A 393 -27.96 8.25 21.15
CA PHE A 393 -29.34 7.82 21.00
C PHE A 393 -29.75 6.96 22.20
N LYS A 394 -31.00 7.15 22.67
CA LYS A 394 -31.55 6.41 23.81
C LYS A 394 -32.80 5.67 23.37
N ASP A 395 -32.80 4.36 23.56
CA ASP A 395 -33.98 3.51 23.38
C ASP A 395 -34.25 2.73 24.67
N GLY A 396 -35.30 3.12 25.40
CA GLY A 396 -35.62 2.57 26.71
C GLY A 396 -34.43 2.67 27.67
N ASN A 397 -33.87 1.51 28.04
CA ASN A 397 -32.74 1.38 28.95
C ASN A 397 -31.37 1.36 28.23
N TYR A 398 -31.36 1.30 26.90
CA TYR A 398 -30.12 1.27 26.12
C TYR A 398 -29.70 2.69 25.75
N LYS A 399 -28.40 2.95 25.88
CA LYS A 399 -27.78 4.16 25.37
C LYS A 399 -26.71 3.78 24.35
N TYR A 400 -26.97 4.19 23.11
CA TYR A 400 -26.08 4.07 21.97
C TYR A 400 -25.33 5.39 21.83
N HIS A 401 -24.03 5.33 21.59
CA HIS A 401 -23.26 6.55 21.33
C HIS A 401 -22.13 6.32 20.33
N ILE A 402 -21.82 7.37 19.58
CA ILE A 402 -20.65 7.46 18.71
C ILE A 402 -19.85 8.65 19.21
N ASP A 403 -18.64 8.38 19.72
CA ASP A 403 -17.71 9.42 20.15
C ASP A 403 -16.58 9.56 19.12
N PRO A 404 -16.43 10.72 18.45
CA PRO A 404 -15.26 10.99 17.63
C PRO A 404 -14.00 10.87 18.46
N GLN A 405 -13.00 10.12 17.96
CA GLN A 405 -11.73 9.93 18.67
C GLN A 405 -10.87 11.21 18.70
N ALA A 406 -11.19 12.18 17.83
CA ALA A 406 -10.56 13.48 17.78
C ALA A 406 -11.54 14.52 17.20
N PRO A 407 -11.39 15.81 17.56
CA PRO A 407 -12.11 16.90 16.90
C PRO A 407 -11.75 16.95 15.40
N ARG A 408 -12.77 16.98 14.53
CA ARG A 408 -12.59 17.24 13.09
C ARG A 408 -12.39 18.74 12.83
N GLN A 409 -12.02 19.06 11.60
CA GLN A 409 -12.10 20.45 11.14
C GLN A 409 -13.55 20.96 11.18
N PRO A 410 -13.76 22.27 11.35
CA PRO A 410 -15.10 22.86 11.37
C PRO A 410 -15.93 22.42 10.16
N ALA A 411 -17.17 21.98 10.39
CA ALA A 411 -18.04 21.51 9.31
C ALA A 411 -18.32 22.62 8.27
N SER A 412 -18.26 23.88 8.69
CA SER A 412 -18.41 25.06 7.84
C SER A 412 -17.32 25.17 6.77
N ASP A 413 -16.19 24.50 6.94
CA ASP A 413 -15.14 24.45 5.92
C ASP A 413 -15.49 23.55 4.73
N GLY A 414 -16.59 22.77 4.79
CA GLY A 414 -17.01 21.90 3.69
C GLY A 414 -15.95 20.86 3.36
N LYS A 415 -15.90 20.35 2.12
CA LYS A 415 -14.82 19.46 1.65
C LYS A 415 -13.75 20.29 0.93
N LYS A 416 -12.48 20.17 1.33
CA LYS A 416 -11.34 20.76 0.60
C LYS A 416 -10.26 19.73 0.38
N GLY A 417 -9.54 19.90 -0.70
CA GLY A 417 -8.44 19.02 -1.07
C GLY A 417 -7.46 19.74 -1.96
N GLY A 418 -6.25 19.23 -1.99
CA GLY A 418 -5.19 19.80 -2.77
C GLY A 418 -4.09 18.78 -3.05
N CYS A 419 -3.16 19.23 -3.85
CA CYS A 419 -2.05 18.43 -4.32
C CYS A 419 -0.81 19.30 -4.37
N ASP A 420 0.33 18.75 -4.00
CA ASP A 420 1.63 19.37 -4.12
C ASP A 420 2.50 18.42 -4.93
N SER A 421 3.02 18.88 -6.08
CA SER A 421 3.90 18.08 -6.93
C SER A 421 5.28 18.75 -7.02
N SER A 422 6.32 17.97 -6.73
CA SER A 422 7.70 18.43 -6.83
C SER A 422 8.50 17.53 -7.77
N TYR A 423 9.03 18.13 -8.83
CA TYR A 423 9.91 17.47 -9.78
C TYR A 423 11.24 17.05 -9.12
N LYS A 424 11.66 15.80 -9.36
CA LYS A 424 12.88 15.17 -8.84
C LYS A 424 13.67 14.47 -9.95
N VAL A 425 13.89 15.17 -11.07
CA VAL A 425 14.66 14.73 -12.25
C VAL A 425 14.03 13.51 -12.96
N LEU A 426 13.96 12.37 -12.30
CA LEU A 426 13.44 11.10 -12.85
C LEU A 426 11.98 10.83 -12.50
N TYR A 427 11.39 11.59 -11.58
CA TYR A 427 10.01 11.39 -11.13
C TYR A 427 9.44 12.68 -10.53
N ASN A 428 8.13 12.72 -10.34
CA ASN A 428 7.50 13.72 -9.49
C ASN A 428 7.18 13.10 -8.13
N GLU A 429 7.53 13.79 -7.05
CA GLU A 429 7.03 13.47 -5.72
C GLU A 429 5.73 14.25 -5.49
N CYS A 430 4.63 13.52 -5.36
CA CYS A 430 3.28 14.04 -5.26
C CYS A 430 2.74 13.79 -3.85
N THR A 431 2.17 14.83 -3.24
CA THR A 431 1.42 14.77 -1.99
C THR A 431 0.02 15.26 -2.26
N LEU A 432 -0.97 14.37 -2.19
CA LEU A 432 -2.39 14.71 -2.20
C LEU A 432 -2.87 14.78 -0.76
N TRP A 433 -3.79 15.68 -0.48
CA TRP A 433 -4.36 15.84 0.83
C TRP A 433 -5.79 16.36 0.74
N GLY A 434 -6.52 16.25 1.83
CA GLY A 434 -7.83 16.87 1.95
C GLY A 434 -8.48 16.65 3.29
N HIS A 435 -9.72 17.11 3.40
CA HIS A 435 -10.64 16.83 4.48
C HIS A 435 -12.03 16.55 3.94
N GLY A 436 -12.78 15.69 4.63
CA GLY A 436 -14.09 15.23 4.18
C GLY A 436 -14.07 14.03 3.23
N TRP A 437 -13.03 13.20 3.30
CA TRP A 437 -12.98 11.93 2.57
C TRP A 437 -13.85 10.89 3.26
N ASP A 438 -14.77 10.29 2.49
CA ASP A 438 -15.90 9.52 3.01
C ASP A 438 -15.81 8.02 2.67
N SER A 439 -14.72 7.56 2.06
CA SER A 439 -14.46 6.13 1.96
C SER A 439 -13.65 5.67 3.17
N ALA A 440 -13.78 4.38 3.50
CA ALA A 440 -12.92 3.75 4.49
C ALA A 440 -11.93 2.75 3.84
N ASP A 441 -11.87 2.72 2.51
CA ASP A 441 -10.92 1.94 1.69
C ASP A 441 -9.43 2.33 1.84
N TYR A 442 -9.10 3.19 2.80
CA TYR A 442 -7.73 3.63 3.10
C TYR A 442 -7.00 4.19 1.87
N GLY A 443 -7.74 4.86 0.98
CA GLY A 443 -7.21 5.50 -0.22
C GLY A 443 -7.08 4.56 -1.43
N GLU A 444 -7.62 3.34 -1.39
CA GLU A 444 -7.54 2.39 -2.51
C GLU A 444 -8.18 2.93 -3.80
N ALA A 445 -9.35 3.57 -3.72
CA ALA A 445 -9.97 4.23 -4.86
C ALA A 445 -9.09 5.35 -5.42
N LEU A 446 -8.43 6.13 -4.55
CA LEU A 446 -7.51 7.18 -4.98
C LEU A 446 -6.25 6.59 -5.62
N GLU A 447 -5.68 5.53 -5.06
CA GLU A 447 -4.54 4.82 -5.65
C GLU A 447 -4.88 4.32 -7.05
N LYS A 448 -6.09 3.78 -7.24
CA LYS A 448 -6.58 3.29 -8.53
C LYS A 448 -6.66 4.41 -9.57
N GLU A 449 -7.18 5.57 -9.21
CA GLU A 449 -7.20 6.73 -10.12
C GLU A 449 -5.78 7.23 -10.43
N VAL A 450 -4.91 7.29 -9.42
CA VAL A 450 -3.52 7.75 -9.57
C VAL A 450 -2.66 6.76 -10.36
N LYS A 451 -2.99 5.46 -10.41
CA LYS A 451 -2.31 4.48 -11.27
C LYS A 451 -2.32 4.88 -12.74
N GLY A 452 -3.37 5.56 -13.21
CA GLY A 452 -3.45 6.11 -14.56
C GLY A 452 -2.48 7.27 -14.83
N CYS A 453 -1.90 7.86 -13.77
CA CYS A 453 -0.96 8.97 -13.83
C CYS A 453 0.51 8.51 -13.76
N ALA A 454 0.82 7.36 -14.36
CA ALA A 454 2.16 6.76 -14.31
C ALA A 454 2.69 6.61 -12.88
N LEU A 455 1.86 6.13 -11.95
CA LEU A 455 2.26 5.83 -10.56
C LEU A 455 3.47 4.89 -10.55
N LEU A 456 4.54 5.30 -9.88
CA LEU A 456 5.69 4.44 -9.67
C LEU A 456 5.36 3.35 -8.65
N PRO A 457 5.74 2.09 -8.91
CA PRO A 457 5.45 0.97 -8.03
C PRO A 457 6.05 1.18 -6.63
N ASP A 458 5.36 0.70 -5.60
CA ASP A 458 5.77 0.76 -4.19
C ASP A 458 6.03 2.17 -3.62
N THR A 459 5.51 3.21 -4.27
CA THR A 459 5.65 4.60 -3.78
C THR A 459 4.39 5.11 -3.08
N TRP A 460 3.27 4.41 -3.24
CA TRP A 460 2.00 4.76 -2.64
C TRP A 460 2.02 4.63 -1.12
N SER A 461 1.54 5.67 -0.45
CA SER A 461 1.29 5.71 0.98
C SER A 461 0.05 6.55 1.22
N PHE A 462 -0.88 6.03 2.00
CA PHE A 462 -2.05 6.77 2.45
C PHE A 462 -2.09 6.78 3.97
N SER A 463 -2.52 7.90 4.54
CA SER A 463 -2.71 8.04 5.98
C SER A 463 -3.89 8.94 6.27
N TYR A 464 -4.75 8.48 7.18
CA TYR A 464 -5.65 9.37 7.90
C TYR A 464 -4.85 10.04 9.03
N GLY A 465 -5.10 11.32 9.25
CA GLY A 465 -4.48 12.07 10.33
C GLY A 465 -5.21 13.38 10.54
N MET A 466 -5.38 13.81 11.79
CA MET A 466 -5.98 15.10 12.12
C MET A 466 -4.86 16.13 12.27
N GLY A 467 -4.27 16.53 11.15
CA GLY A 467 -3.17 17.51 11.17
C GLY A 467 -3.65 18.84 11.74
N ASP A 468 -2.78 19.52 12.50
CA ASP A 468 -3.01 20.90 12.96
C ASP A 468 -3.18 21.88 11.78
N ASP A 469 -2.78 21.47 10.58
CA ASP A 469 -2.88 22.20 9.31
C ASP A 469 -4.22 22.02 8.58
N GLY A 470 -5.16 21.28 9.19
CA GLY A 470 -6.50 21.09 8.66
C GLY A 470 -6.67 19.92 7.70
N ARG A 471 -5.62 19.14 7.47
CA ARG A 471 -5.69 17.92 6.64
C ARG A 471 -6.25 16.78 7.50
N GLU A 472 -7.23 16.04 6.99
CA GLU A 472 -7.76 14.81 7.62
C GLU A 472 -7.16 13.53 7.00
N TRP A 473 -6.61 13.65 5.79
CA TRP A 473 -5.91 12.58 5.12
C TRP A 473 -4.80 13.12 4.25
N THR A 474 -3.81 12.27 3.99
CA THR A 474 -2.68 12.57 3.10
C THR A 474 -2.28 11.30 2.36
N ALA A 475 -2.19 11.42 1.04
CA ALA A 475 -1.60 10.43 0.16
C ALA A 475 -0.25 10.93 -0.36
N LYS A 476 0.80 10.13 -0.25
CA LYS A 476 2.13 10.41 -0.78
C LYS A 476 2.48 9.34 -1.79
N PHE A 477 2.97 9.74 -2.94
CA PHE A 477 3.40 8.82 -3.97
C PHE A 477 4.36 9.48 -4.95
N ARG A 478 4.95 8.68 -5.83
CA ARG A 478 5.74 9.20 -6.94
C ARG A 478 5.11 8.79 -8.24
N THR A 479 5.16 9.68 -9.21
CA THR A 479 4.73 9.39 -10.57
C THR A 479 5.89 9.55 -11.52
N GLY A 480 5.71 9.14 -12.77
CA GLY A 480 6.50 9.70 -13.86
C GLY A 480 6.49 11.23 -13.83
N VAL A 481 7.43 11.82 -14.56
CA VAL A 481 7.53 13.27 -14.69
C VAL A 481 6.30 13.85 -15.39
N PHE A 482 5.93 15.10 -15.10
CA PHE A 482 4.86 15.83 -15.81
C PHE A 482 3.43 15.32 -15.57
N GLN A 483 3.18 14.69 -14.42
CA GLN A 483 1.89 14.09 -14.08
C GLN A 483 1.02 14.96 -13.15
N LYS A 484 1.40 16.23 -12.91
CA LYS A 484 0.66 17.13 -12.01
C LYS A 484 -0.82 17.30 -12.38
N LYS A 485 -1.13 17.53 -13.66
CA LYS A 485 -2.53 17.67 -14.11
C LYS A 485 -3.32 16.38 -13.90
N CYS A 486 -2.72 15.24 -14.25
CA CYS A 486 -3.34 13.94 -14.07
C CYS A 486 -3.61 13.66 -12.58
N THR A 487 -2.62 13.86 -11.72
CA THR A 487 -2.76 13.62 -10.27
C THR A 487 -3.80 14.53 -9.61
N GLY A 488 -3.90 15.79 -10.04
CA GLY A 488 -4.99 16.68 -9.62
C GLY A 488 -6.37 16.18 -10.06
N HIS A 489 -6.49 15.68 -11.29
CA HIS A 489 -7.74 15.09 -11.79
C HIS A 489 -8.10 13.80 -11.06
N ALA A 490 -7.14 12.91 -10.83
CA ALA A 490 -7.33 11.68 -10.05
C ALA A 490 -7.80 12.01 -8.61
N GLY A 491 -7.18 13.01 -7.98
CA GLY A 491 -7.60 13.53 -6.69
C GLY A 491 -9.04 14.03 -6.69
N LYS A 492 -9.44 14.84 -7.67
CA LYS A 492 -10.82 15.30 -7.87
C LYS A 492 -11.80 14.14 -8.04
N THR A 493 -11.49 13.21 -8.94
CA THR A 493 -12.38 12.08 -9.28
C THR A 493 -12.62 11.18 -8.08
N ALA A 494 -11.56 10.79 -7.36
CA ALA A 494 -11.71 9.89 -6.23
C ALA A 494 -12.29 10.58 -4.97
N SER A 495 -12.02 11.88 -4.76
CA SER A 495 -12.54 12.62 -3.59
C SER A 495 -13.96 13.16 -3.75
N GLY A 496 -14.39 13.40 -4.99
CA GLY A 496 -15.58 14.21 -5.27
C GLY A 496 -15.43 15.69 -4.88
N ILE A 497 -14.21 16.20 -4.70
CA ILE A 497 -13.95 17.60 -4.36
C ILE A 497 -13.77 18.42 -5.64
N ASP A 498 -14.69 19.35 -5.91
CA ASP A 498 -14.73 20.07 -7.18
C ASP A 498 -13.51 20.96 -7.45
N ASN A 499 -12.93 21.54 -6.39
CA ASN A 499 -11.84 22.50 -6.45
C ASN A 499 -10.49 21.89 -6.03
N PHE A 500 -10.20 20.69 -6.52
CA PHE A 500 -8.95 19.99 -6.22
C PHE A 500 -7.79 20.54 -7.08
N GLY A 501 -6.98 21.43 -6.52
CA GLY A 501 -5.86 22.09 -7.22
C GLY A 501 -4.49 21.50 -6.88
N CYS A 502 -3.63 21.34 -7.88
CA CYS A 502 -2.21 21.00 -7.67
C CYS A 502 -1.30 22.24 -7.70
N SER A 503 -0.46 22.38 -6.68
CA SER A 503 0.63 23.37 -6.58
C SER A 503 1.99 22.73 -6.98
N GLY A 504 3.02 23.56 -7.14
CA GLY A 504 4.39 23.10 -7.44
C GLY A 504 4.75 22.94 -8.92
N ILE A 505 5.99 22.52 -9.19
CA ILE A 505 6.57 22.34 -10.53
C ILE A 505 6.60 20.85 -10.87
N GLY A 506 6.06 20.53 -12.04
CA GLY A 506 6.14 19.22 -12.69
C GLY A 506 4.78 18.72 -13.13
#